data_AF-A0A1F7IMA4-F1
#
_entry.id   AF-A0A1F7IMA4-F1
#
_cell.length_a   1.000
_cell.length_b   1.000
_cell.length_c   1.000
_cell.angle_alpha   90.00
_cell.angle_beta   90.00
_cell.angle_gamma   90.00
#
_symmetry.space_group_name_H-M   'P 1'
#
loop_
_entity.id
_entity.type
_entity.pdbx_description
1 polymer ?
#
loop_
_entity_poly.entity_id
_entity_poly.type
_entity_poly.pdbx_seq_one_letter_code
_entity_poly.pdbx_strand_id
1 'polypeptide(L)'
;MFKKNEHQEIRIDPGDFYLLQTIEEVNLPKNITAQILPRTTTFRSGLIIRTGPVQPGYQGSLTFACFNAGPLPVVLELGCRFVHIQFFWIDGEGEMYRGQWQGGRVTTKKREKQV
;
A
#
# COMPACT_ATOMS: atom_id res chain seq x y z
N MET A 1 12.91 -10.69 -2.24
CA MET A 1 12.08 -11.89 -2.37
C MET A 1 11.85 -12.43 -0.96
N PHE A 2 10.59 -12.66 -0.56
CA PHE A 2 10.26 -13.26 0.75
C PHE A 2 10.95 -14.63 0.87
N LYS A 3 11.73 -14.84 1.94
CA LYS A 3 12.30 -16.14 2.26
C LYS A 3 11.59 -16.68 3.50
N LYS A 4 10.87 -17.78 3.33
CA LYS A 4 10.22 -18.50 4.43
C LYS A 4 11.32 -18.92 5.42
N ASN A 5 11.20 -18.52 6.69
CA ASN A 5 12.10 -18.83 7.84
C ASN A 5 13.32 -17.92 8.08
N GLU A 6 13.42 -16.73 7.48
CA GLU A 6 14.35 -15.70 7.95
C GLU A 6 13.56 -14.61 8.70
N HIS A 7 13.96 -14.28 9.94
CA HIS A 7 13.43 -13.11 10.64
C HIS A 7 14.00 -11.87 9.92
N GLN A 8 13.12 -11.18 9.19
CA GLN A 8 13.47 -9.99 8.43
C GLN A 8 12.66 -8.84 9.00
N GLU A 9 13.35 -7.84 9.53
CA GLU A 9 12.75 -6.62 10.04
C GLU A 9 13.39 -5.39 9.38
N ILE A 10 12.63 -4.30 9.34
CA ILE A 10 13.13 -2.99 8.96
C ILE A 10 12.87 -2.01 10.10
N ARG A 11 13.91 -1.27 10.46
CA ARG A 11 13.80 -0.14 11.38
C ARG A 11 13.59 1.13 10.56
N ILE A 12 12.57 1.90 10.95
CA ILE A 12 12.20 3.19 10.37
C ILE A 12 12.47 4.25 11.42
N ASP A 13 13.56 5.00 11.26
CA ASP A 13 13.93 6.06 12.19
C ASP A 13 13.10 7.34 11.94
N PRO A 14 12.99 8.26 12.92
CA PRO A 14 12.30 9.54 12.72
C PRO A 14 12.81 10.29 11.49
N GLY A 15 11.90 10.72 10.61
CA GLY A 15 12.23 11.41 9.36
C GLY A 15 12.47 10.50 8.16
N ASP A 16 12.56 9.17 8.35
CA ASP A 16 12.72 8.25 7.23
C ASP A 16 11.49 8.17 6.34
N PHE A 17 11.74 7.92 5.05
CA PHE A 17 10.72 7.68 4.04
C PHE A 17 10.95 6.35 3.32
N TYR A 18 9.93 5.50 3.29
CA TYR A 18 9.96 4.21 2.60
C TYR A 18 8.70 3.98 1.76
N LEU A 19 8.81 3.12 0.75
CA LEU A 19 7.67 2.55 0.05
C LEU A 19 7.42 1.13 0.58
N LEU A 20 6.26 0.90 1.19
CA LEU A 20 5.83 -0.40 1.69
C LEU A 20 4.92 -1.07 0.67
N GLN A 21 5.24 -2.30 0.27
CA GLN A 21 4.42 -3.11 -0.63
C GLN A 21 3.75 -4.25 0.14
N THR A 22 2.49 -4.54 -0.17
CA THR A 22 1.78 -5.70 0.41
C THR A 22 2.37 -7.01 -0.10
N ILE A 23 2.28 -8.05 0.73
CA ILE A 23 2.57 -9.42 0.28
C ILE A 23 1.39 -9.92 -0.57
N GLU A 24 0.18 -9.52 -0.20
CA GLU A 24 -1.05 -9.81 -0.90
C GLU A 24 -1.15 -9.08 -2.24
N GLU A 25 -1.81 -9.71 -3.19
CA GLU A 25 -2.28 -9.10 -4.42
C GLU A 25 -3.78 -8.85 -4.33
N VAL A 26 -4.23 -7.69 -4.83
CA VAL A 26 -5.64 -7.32 -4.92
C VAL A 26 -6.06 -7.40 -6.37
N ASN A 27 -7.14 -8.14 -6.64
CA ASN A 27 -7.78 -8.25 -7.95
C ASN A 27 -9.25 -7.87 -7.83
N LEU A 28 -9.58 -6.61 -8.17
CA LEU A 28 -10.95 -6.11 -8.05
C LEU A 28 -11.76 -6.36 -9.33
N PRO A 29 -13.01 -6.85 -9.22
CA PRO A 29 -13.92 -6.83 -10.35
C PRO A 29 -14.35 -5.39 -10.69
N LYS A 30 -15.02 -5.21 -11.84
CA LYS A 30 -15.46 -3.90 -12.35
C LYS A 30 -16.47 -3.16 -11.47
N ASN A 31 -17.13 -3.85 -10.56
CA ASN A 31 -18.22 -3.32 -9.71
C ASN A 31 -17.80 -3.15 -8.24
N ILE A 32 -16.52 -3.28 -7.92
CA ILE A 32 -16.00 -3.09 -6.56
C ILE A 32 -14.87 -2.06 -6.60
N THR A 33 -14.96 -1.08 -5.72
CA THR A 33 -13.82 -0.22 -5.34
C THR A 33 -13.41 -0.56 -3.91
N ALA A 34 -12.20 -0.17 -3.53
CA ALA A 34 -11.76 -0.34 -2.16
C ALA A 34 -11.08 0.89 -1.60
N GLN A 35 -11.22 1.11 -0.29
CA GLN A 35 -10.50 2.14 0.45
C GLN A 35 -9.49 1.48 1.36
N ILE A 36 -8.26 1.99 1.36
CA ILE A 36 -7.20 1.52 2.26
C ILE A 36 -7.04 2.48 3.43
N LEU A 37 -7.01 1.92 4.63
CA LEU A 37 -6.83 2.66 5.86
C LEU A 37 -5.63 2.11 6.65
N PRO A 38 -4.77 2.98 7.19
CA PRO A 38 -3.73 2.57 8.12
C PRO A 38 -4.33 1.92 9.37
N ARG A 39 -3.57 1.03 10.00
CA ARG A 39 -3.95 0.50 11.31
C ARG A 39 -3.75 1.56 12.40
N THR A 40 -4.60 1.51 13.43
CA THR A 40 -4.47 2.45 14.54
C THR A 40 -3.11 2.36 15.23
N THR A 41 -2.57 1.15 15.33
CA THR A 41 -1.23 0.89 15.87
C THR A 41 -0.16 1.67 15.12
N THR A 42 -0.15 1.67 13.78
CA THR A 42 0.91 2.30 13.00
C THR A 42 0.86 3.82 13.09
N PHE A 43 -0.32 4.44 13.02
CA PHE A 43 -0.42 5.90 13.17
C PHE A 43 -0.08 6.36 14.59
N ARG A 44 -0.46 5.60 15.62
CA ARG A 44 -0.10 5.92 17.02
C ARG A 44 1.39 5.77 17.31
N SER A 45 2.08 4.91 16.55
CA SER A 45 3.54 4.78 16.59
C SER A 45 4.28 5.89 15.83
N GLY A 46 3.57 6.84 15.20
CA GLY A 46 4.17 7.95 14.44
C GLY A 46 4.32 7.69 12.94
N LEU A 47 3.92 6.51 12.45
CA LEU A 47 3.98 6.21 11.02
C LEU A 47 2.79 6.84 10.28
N ILE A 48 3.10 7.74 9.36
CA ILE A 48 2.17 8.24 8.35
C ILE A 48 2.24 7.31 7.15
N ILE A 49 1.19 6.51 6.96
CA ILE A 49 1.05 5.64 5.79
C ILE A 49 0.07 6.33 4.84
N ARG A 50 0.57 6.87 3.72
CA ARG A 50 -0.25 7.55 2.72
C ARG A 50 -0.98 6.51 1.89
N THR A 51 -2.29 6.50 1.99
CA THR A 51 -3.19 5.59 1.28
C THR A 51 -4.00 6.30 0.21
N GLY A 52 -4.72 5.51 -0.60
CA GLY A 52 -5.67 5.99 -1.59
C GLY A 52 -6.69 4.90 -1.92
N PRO A 53 -7.72 5.23 -2.71
CA PRO A 53 -8.67 4.24 -3.18
C PRO A 53 -8.02 3.30 -4.22
N VAL A 54 -8.47 2.06 -4.25
CA VAL A 54 -8.14 1.06 -5.27
C VAL A 54 -9.29 1.05 -6.28
N GLN A 55 -8.98 1.35 -7.54
CA GLN A 55 -9.98 1.46 -8.59
C GLN A 55 -10.50 0.08 -9.03
N PRO A 56 -11.75 -0.01 -9.51
CA PRO A 56 -12.27 -1.25 -10.11
C PRO A 56 -11.37 -1.77 -11.22
N GLY A 57 -11.21 -3.10 -11.29
CA GLY A 57 -10.34 -3.72 -12.29
C GLY A 57 -8.83 -3.66 -11.99
N TYR A 58 -8.42 -3.03 -10.88
CA TYR A 58 -7.01 -3.08 -10.46
C TYR A 58 -6.59 -4.52 -10.13
N GLN A 59 -5.37 -4.89 -10.55
CA GLN A 59 -4.75 -6.18 -10.30
C GLN A 59 -3.28 -5.98 -9.91
N GLY A 60 -2.90 -6.40 -8.70
CA GLY A 60 -1.51 -6.42 -8.25
C GLY A 60 -1.33 -6.12 -6.76
N SER A 61 -0.08 -6.07 -6.31
CA SER A 61 0.26 -5.67 -4.95
C SER A 61 0.12 -4.16 -4.74
N LEU A 62 -0.35 -3.75 -3.57
CA LEU A 62 -0.54 -2.34 -3.23
C LEU A 62 0.75 -1.76 -2.64
N THR A 63 1.09 -0.52 -3.02
CA THR A 63 2.27 0.19 -2.53
C THR A 63 1.86 1.48 -1.83
N PHE A 64 2.44 1.75 -0.67
CA PHE A 64 2.13 2.90 0.17
C PHE A 64 3.39 3.64 0.58
N ALA A 65 3.33 4.97 0.57
CA ALA A 65 4.39 5.77 1.16
C ALA A 65 4.26 5.75 2.69
N CYS A 66 5.34 5.40 3.38
CA CYS A 66 5.45 5.39 4.82
C CYS A 66 6.49 6.42 5.24
N PHE A 67 6.10 7.33 6.12
CA PHE A 67 6.98 8.33 6.71
C PHE A 67 6.88 8.27 8.23
N ASN A 68 8.01 8.24 8.92
CA ASN A 68 8.00 8.31 10.39
C ASN A 68 8.02 9.78 10.84
N ALA A 69 6.85 10.27 11.24
CA ALA A 69 6.67 11.59 11.83
C ALA A 69 6.75 11.58 13.37
N GLY A 70 6.93 10.39 13.97
CA GLY A 70 7.06 10.23 15.41
C GLY A 70 8.46 10.57 15.92
N PRO A 71 8.60 10.74 17.24
CA PRO A 71 9.90 11.03 17.87
C PRO A 71 10.75 9.77 18.09
N LEU A 72 10.19 8.57 17.86
CA LEU A 72 10.83 7.30 18.16
C LEU A 72 10.93 6.41 16.90
N PRO A 73 11.97 5.56 16.82
CA PRO A 73 12.08 4.52 15.79
C PRO A 73 10.94 3.51 15.87
N VAL A 74 10.51 3.02 14.71
CA VAL A 74 9.51 1.95 14.61
C VAL A 74 10.10 0.77 13.83
N VAL A 75 9.95 -0.44 14.36
CA VAL A 75 10.39 -1.67 13.69
C VAL A 75 9.19 -2.36 13.07
N LEU A 76 9.27 -2.68 11.78
CA LEU A 76 8.29 -3.47 11.07
C LEU A 76 8.91 -4.82 10.69
N GLU A 77 8.31 -5.90 11.16
CA GLU A 77 8.64 -7.25 10.72
C GLU A 77 8.03 -7.53 9.35
N LEU A 78 8.71 -8.31 8.52
CA LEU A 78 8.17 -8.80 7.26
C LEU A 78 6.90 -9.63 7.50
N GLY A 79 5.82 -9.27 6.82
CA GLY A 79 4.51 -9.89 7.02
C GLY A 79 3.69 -9.30 8.16
N CYS A 80 4.19 -8.28 8.85
CA CYS A 80 3.33 -7.54 9.77
C CYS A 80 2.18 -6.87 9.01
N ARG A 81 1.02 -6.78 9.67
CA ARG A 81 -0.15 -6.07 9.13
C ARG A 81 0.04 -4.57 9.37
N PHE A 82 -0.03 -3.75 8.35
CA PHE A 82 0.15 -2.29 8.48
C PHE A 82 -1.03 -1.46 7.93
N VAL A 83 -1.92 -2.06 7.13
CA VAL A 83 -3.17 -1.46 6.64
C VAL A 83 -4.33 -2.44 6.75
N HIS A 84 -5.56 -1.97 6.53
CA HIS A 84 -6.71 -2.79 6.20
C HIS A 84 -7.43 -2.20 4.98
N ILE A 85 -8.18 -3.06 4.28
CA ILE A 85 -8.92 -2.75 3.06
C ILE A 85 -10.42 -2.86 3.35
N GLN A 86 -11.19 -1.87 2.91
CA GLN A 86 -12.65 -1.87 2.95
C GLN A 86 -13.17 -1.88 1.52
N PHE A 87 -14.07 -2.82 1.20
CA PHE A 87 -14.62 -2.97 -0.14
C PHE A 87 -16.01 -2.35 -0.23
N PHE A 88 -16.29 -1.69 -1.35
CA PHE A 88 -17.55 -1.01 -1.61
C PHE A 88 -18.08 -1.40 -2.99
N TRP A 89 -19.38 -1.66 -3.05
CA TRP A 89 -20.09 -1.85 -4.31
C TRP A 89 -20.18 -0.51 -5.06
N ILE A 90 -19.99 -0.53 -6.39
CA ILE A 90 -20.30 0.59 -7.28
C ILE A 90 -21.51 0.26 -8.17
N ASP A 91 -22.51 1.12 -8.15
CA ASP A 91 -23.66 1.03 -9.04
C ASP A 91 -23.29 1.49 -10.46
N GLY A 92 -23.81 0.79 -11.47
CA GLY A 92 -23.57 1.07 -12.88
C GLY A 92 -22.39 0.29 -13.50
N GLU A 93 -22.01 0.66 -14.73
CA GLU A 93 -20.88 0.06 -15.44
C GLU A 93 -19.58 0.78 -15.09
N GLY A 94 -18.83 0.25 -14.12
CA GLY A 94 -17.47 0.72 -13.84
C GLY A 94 -16.49 0.37 -14.96
N GLU A 95 -15.58 1.28 -15.29
CA GLU A 95 -14.47 1.00 -16.20
C GLU A 95 -13.36 0.22 -15.50
N MET A 96 -12.72 -0.68 -16.25
CA MET A 96 -11.53 -1.38 -15.78
C MET A 96 -10.36 -0.39 -15.64
N TYR A 97 -9.62 -0.49 -14.55
CA TYR A 97 -8.39 0.27 -14.35
C TYR A 97 -7.38 0.04 -15.48
N ARG A 98 -6.96 1.13 -16.14
CA ARG A 98 -5.95 1.15 -17.21
C ARG A 98 -4.73 2.02 -16.87
N GLY A 99 -4.58 2.36 -15.60
CA GLY A 99 -3.50 3.24 -15.15
C GLY A 99 -2.15 2.53 -15.10
N GLN A 100 -1.08 3.33 -15.10
CA GLN A 100 0.32 2.89 -15.14
C GLN A 100 0.79 2.04 -13.94
N TRP A 101 -0.02 1.94 -12.88
CA TRP A 101 0.30 1.21 -11.65
C TRP A 101 -0.24 -0.22 -11.64
N GLN A 102 -0.93 -0.65 -12.71
CA GLN A 102 -1.44 -2.00 -12.86
C GLN A 102 -0.29 -3.02 -12.77
N GLY A 103 -0.51 -4.14 -12.11
CA GLY A 103 0.49 -5.18 -11.87
C GLY A 103 1.44 -4.88 -10.71
N GLY A 104 1.12 -3.93 -9.84
CA GLY A 104 1.87 -3.70 -8.60
C GLY A 104 3.21 -2.97 -8.79
N ARG A 105 3.27 -2.02 -9.74
CA ARG A 105 4.45 -1.18 -9.94
C ARG A 105 4.73 -0.31 -8.71
N VAL A 106 5.94 -0.41 -8.14
CA VAL A 106 6.32 0.25 -6.87
C VAL A 106 6.64 1.74 -7.02
N THR A 107 7.44 2.13 -8.02
CA THR A 107 7.94 3.51 -8.14
C THR A 107 8.18 3.94 -9.58
N THR A 108 8.39 5.24 -9.78
CA THR A 108 8.82 5.82 -11.04
C THR A 108 10.29 5.47 -11.31
N LYS A 109 10.61 5.00 -12.52
CA LYS A 109 12.01 4.72 -12.92
C LYS A 109 12.59 5.79 -13.83
N LYS A 110 11.70 6.61 -14.42
CA LYS A 110 11.99 7.71 -15.33
C LYS A 110 10.96 8.81 -15.07
N ARG A 111 11.17 9.99 -15.63
CA ARG A 111 10.18 11.08 -15.57
C ARG A 111 8.87 10.59 -16.19
N GLU A 112 7.84 10.52 -15.38
CA GLU A 112 6.51 10.11 -15.83
C GLU A 112 5.72 11.29 -16.36
N LYS A 113 4.94 11.04 -17.41
CA LYS A 113 3.89 11.94 -17.86
C LYS A 113 2.57 11.40 -17.31
N GLN A 114 1.92 12.17 -16.44
CA GLN A 114 0.54 11.89 -16.06
C GLN A 114 -0.33 12.35 -17.24
N VAL A 115 -1.06 11.42 -17.85
CA VAL A 115 -2.05 11.68 -18.90
C VAL A 115 -3.44 11.38 -18.38
#